data_AF-A0A1G9UVX2-F1
#
_entry.id   AF-A0A1G9UVX2-F1
#
_cell.length_a   1.000
_cell.length_b   1.000
_cell.length_c   1.000
_cell.angle_alpha   90.00
_cell.angle_beta   90.00
_cell.angle_gamma   90.00
#
_symmetry.space_group_name_H-M   'P 1'
#
loop_
_entity.id
_entity.type
_entity.pdbx_description
1 polymer ?
#
loop_
_entity_poly.entity_id
_entity_poly.type
_entity_poly.pdbx_seq_one_letter_code
_entity_poly.pdbx_strand_id
1 'polypeptide(L)'
;MPDTASDIARNRELIFGGGKPYLAIGPFVGSAASKQALWNDPAADDFEIRFYPEEVVWYSLDGQELTRSSPVQLVHFCEDTIQLLTRYAIITRGLSTTQFKELYQIQLKLLEAKVWAGKLYPSARKEMEEQLDKYKRK
;
A
#
# COMPACT_ATOMS: atom_id res chain seq x y z
N MET A 1 -10.36 8.41 26.69
CA MET A 1 -9.87 7.90 25.40
C MET A 1 -9.63 9.10 24.50
N PRO A 2 -8.51 9.20 23.77
CA PRO A 2 -8.36 10.27 22.79
C PRO A 2 -9.47 10.16 21.74
N ASP A 3 -10.03 11.31 21.36
CA ASP A 3 -11.07 11.38 20.34
C ASP A 3 -10.47 11.02 18.98
N THR A 4 -10.97 9.95 18.38
CA THR A 4 -10.56 9.45 17.07
C THR A 4 -10.59 10.55 16.01
N ALA A 5 -11.57 11.47 16.09
CA ALA A 5 -11.67 12.60 15.17
C ALA A 5 -10.52 13.60 15.34
N SER A 6 -10.08 13.85 16.58
CA SER A 6 -8.97 14.75 16.89
C SER A 6 -7.63 14.20 16.37
N ASP A 7 -7.43 12.88 16.43
CA ASP A 7 -6.21 12.25 15.91
C ASP A 7 -6.17 12.25 14.38
N ILE A 8 -7.31 12.00 13.71
CA ILE A 8 -7.43 12.11 12.24
C ILE A 8 -7.07 13.51 11.78
N ALA A 9 -7.70 14.54 12.38
CA ALA A 9 -7.47 15.93 11.99
C ALA A 9 -6.00 16.33 12.14
N ARG A 10 -5.37 15.95 13.25
CA ARG A 10 -3.94 16.20 13.48
C ARG A 10 -3.05 15.52 12.45
N ASN A 11 -3.29 14.25 12.13
CA ASN A 11 -2.47 13.52 11.18
C ASN A 11 -2.65 14.04 9.75
N ARG A 12 -3.87 14.46 9.38
CA ARG A 12 -4.15 15.12 8.10
C ARG A 12 -3.39 16.43 7.97
N GLU A 13 -3.42 17.29 9.00
CA GLU A 13 -2.68 18.55 9.00
C GLU A 13 -1.17 18.33 8.85
N LEU A 14 -0.61 17.37 9.61
CA LEU A 14 0.82 17.02 9.52
C LEU A 14 1.25 16.54 8.12
N ILE A 15 0.35 15.86 7.40
CA ILE A 15 0.67 15.22 6.11
C ILE A 15 0.36 16.14 4.93
N PHE A 16 -0.72 16.93 5.01
CA PHE A 16 -1.25 17.70 3.88
C PHE A 16 -1.18 19.23 4.06
N GLY A 17 -0.85 19.75 5.24
CA GLY A 17 -0.89 21.19 5.53
C GLY A 17 0.11 22.06 4.73
N GLY A 18 1.08 21.45 4.03
CA GLY A 18 2.22 22.14 3.42
C GLY A 18 2.29 22.18 1.89
N GLY A 19 1.29 21.71 1.13
CA GLY A 19 1.43 21.73 -0.34
C GLY A 19 0.34 21.02 -1.15
N LYS A 20 0.71 19.92 -1.83
CA LYS A 20 -0.19 19.20 -2.75
C LYS A 20 -1.42 18.65 -1.99
N PRO A 21 -2.60 18.57 -2.65
CA PRO A 21 -3.80 18.04 -2.01
C PRO A 21 -3.73 16.52 -1.77
N TYR A 22 -2.64 15.88 -2.16
CA TYR A 22 -2.38 14.47 -1.97
C TYR A 22 -0.90 14.17 -1.74
N LEU A 23 -0.63 13.01 -1.15
CA LEU A 23 0.69 12.39 -1.06
C LEU A 23 0.79 11.27 -2.11
N ALA A 24 1.79 11.32 -2.98
CA ALA A 24 2.02 10.29 -4.00
C ALA A 24 2.99 9.24 -3.48
N ILE A 25 2.65 7.96 -3.65
CA ILE A 25 3.52 6.81 -3.40
C ILE A 25 3.66 6.04 -4.71
N GLY A 26 4.88 5.89 -5.20
CA GLY A 26 5.12 5.35 -6.54
C GLY A 26 6.38 5.95 -7.20
N PRO A 27 6.53 5.80 -8.52
CA PRO A 27 5.73 4.92 -9.38
C PRO A 27 6.02 3.43 -9.08
N PHE A 28 5.01 2.58 -9.19
CA PHE A 28 5.13 1.13 -9.15
C PHE A 28 5.35 0.65 -10.58
N VAL A 29 6.61 0.30 -10.88
CA VAL A 29 7.02 -0.18 -12.20
C VAL A 29 7.48 -1.62 -12.07
N GLY A 30 6.90 -2.51 -12.87
CA GLY A 30 7.26 -3.93 -12.88
C GLY A 30 7.56 -4.43 -14.29
N SER A 31 8.53 -5.33 -14.44
CA SER A 31 8.64 -6.10 -15.68
C SER A 31 7.42 -7.01 -15.87
N ALA A 32 7.07 -7.37 -17.12
CA ALA A 32 5.94 -8.25 -17.42
C ALA A 32 5.94 -9.55 -16.59
N ALA A 33 7.13 -10.10 -16.27
CA ALA A 33 7.26 -11.27 -15.43
C ALA A 33 6.92 -10.99 -13.95
N SER A 34 7.32 -9.84 -13.41
CA SER A 34 6.94 -9.39 -12.06
C SER A 34 5.43 -9.11 -11.97
N LYS A 35 4.85 -8.50 -13.02
CA LYS A 35 3.41 -8.24 -13.14
C LYS A 35 2.60 -9.54 -13.20
N GLN A 36 3.03 -10.52 -13.99
CA GLN A 36 2.46 -11.86 -14.03
C GLN A 36 2.50 -12.53 -12.64
N ALA A 37 3.60 -12.41 -11.90
CA ALA A 37 3.72 -13.04 -10.59
C ALA A 37 2.82 -12.39 -9.53
N LEU A 38 2.64 -11.07 -9.61
CA LEU A 38 1.90 -10.28 -8.62
C LEU A 38 0.39 -10.23 -8.88
N TRP A 39 0.02 -10.00 -10.13
CA TRP A 39 -1.35 -9.68 -10.53
C TRP A 39 -1.95 -10.73 -11.46
N ASN A 40 -1.18 -11.78 -11.78
CA ASN A 40 -1.55 -12.80 -12.77
C ASN A 40 -1.85 -12.23 -14.17
N ASP A 41 -1.30 -11.05 -14.47
CA ASP A 41 -1.46 -10.34 -15.73
C ASP A 41 -0.14 -9.66 -16.11
N PRO A 42 0.50 -10.05 -17.23
CA PRO A 42 1.77 -9.45 -17.66
C PRO A 42 1.57 -8.07 -18.31
N ALA A 43 0.35 -7.71 -18.71
CA ALA A 43 -0.02 -6.47 -19.36
C ALA A 43 -0.61 -5.43 -18.41
N ALA A 44 -0.70 -5.74 -17.12
CA ALA A 44 -1.18 -4.80 -16.10
C ALA A 44 -0.44 -3.46 -16.14
N ASP A 45 -1.16 -2.37 -15.92
CA ASP A 45 -0.59 -1.03 -15.96
C ASP A 45 0.39 -0.78 -14.82
N ASP A 46 1.44 -0.01 -15.11
CA ASP A 46 2.24 0.61 -14.07
C ASP A 46 1.44 1.78 -13.46
N PHE A 47 1.59 2.01 -12.16
CA PHE A 47 0.70 2.91 -11.45
C PHE A 47 1.39 3.68 -10.32
N GLU A 48 0.73 4.68 -9.78
CA GLU A 48 1.04 5.33 -8.52
C GLU A 48 -0.20 5.39 -7.63
N ILE A 49 0.01 5.43 -6.32
CA ILE A 49 -1.05 5.57 -5.33
C ILE A 49 -1.02 7.01 -4.83
N ARG A 50 -2.16 7.70 -4.90
CA ARG A 50 -2.35 9.05 -4.38
C ARG A 50 -3.23 8.99 -3.15
N PHE A 51 -2.71 9.48 -2.03
CA PHE A 51 -3.41 9.62 -0.76
C PHE A 51 -4.00 10.99 -0.66
N TYR A 52 -5.33 11.06 -0.68
CA TYR A 52 -6.07 12.26 -0.36
C TYR A 52 -6.50 12.23 1.11
N PRO A 53 -6.94 13.37 1.68
CA PRO A 53 -7.43 13.42 3.05
C PRO A 53 -8.53 12.41 3.36
N GLU A 54 -9.41 12.09 2.39
CA GLU A 54 -10.60 11.25 2.58
C GLU A 54 -10.58 9.91 1.83
N GLU A 55 -9.64 9.74 0.89
CA GLU A 55 -9.63 8.56 0.02
C GLU A 55 -8.22 8.22 -0.48
N VAL A 56 -8.07 7.02 -1.00
CA VAL A 56 -6.87 6.56 -1.69
C VAL A 56 -7.26 6.24 -3.12
N VAL A 57 -6.46 6.69 -4.09
CA VAL A 57 -6.76 6.53 -5.51
C VAL A 57 -5.52 6.06 -6.26
N TRP A 58 -5.68 5.08 -7.13
CA TRP A 58 -4.64 4.50 -7.96
C TRP A 58 -4.74 5.13 -9.34
N TYR A 59 -3.62 5.62 -9.83
CA TYR A 59 -3.50 6.23 -11.14
C TYR A 59 -2.50 5.46 -11.99
N SER A 60 -2.81 5.22 -13.26
CA SER A 60 -1.77 4.85 -14.23
C SER A 60 -0.72 5.95 -14.31
N LEU A 61 0.47 5.62 -14.80
CA LEU A 61 1.53 6.63 -14.98
C LEU A 61 1.16 7.72 -15.99
N ASP A 62 0.19 7.46 -16.86
CA ASP A 62 -0.38 8.43 -17.80
C ASP A 62 -1.48 9.31 -17.16
N GLY A 63 -1.80 9.09 -15.88
CA GLY A 63 -2.75 9.90 -15.12
C GLY A 63 -4.20 9.45 -15.21
N GLN A 64 -4.49 8.25 -15.72
CA GLN A 64 -5.83 7.68 -15.70
C GLN A 64 -6.13 7.08 -14.33
N GLU A 65 -7.28 7.37 -13.74
CA GLU A 65 -7.74 6.69 -12.54
C GLU A 65 -8.04 5.22 -12.85
N LEU A 66 -7.39 4.31 -12.13
CA LEU A 66 -7.57 2.86 -12.24
C LEU A 66 -8.61 2.37 -11.24
N THR A 67 -8.49 2.80 -9.99
CA THR A 67 -9.42 2.44 -8.91
C THR A 67 -9.29 3.39 -7.72
N ARG A 68 -10.25 3.31 -6.81
CA ARG A 68 -10.28 4.07 -5.55
C ARG A 68 -10.71 3.16 -4.41
N SER A 69 -10.23 3.45 -3.21
CA SER A 69 -10.63 2.69 -2.03
C SER A 69 -10.47 3.50 -0.75
N SER A 70 -10.98 2.93 0.35
CA SER A 70 -10.68 3.46 1.66
C SER A 70 -9.25 3.08 2.08
N PRO A 71 -8.60 3.92 2.90
CA PRO A 71 -7.27 3.64 3.44
C PRO A 71 -7.18 2.34 4.27
N VAL A 72 -8.29 1.92 4.89
CA VAL A 72 -8.36 0.61 5.55
C VAL A 72 -8.20 -0.51 4.52
N GLN A 73 -8.86 -0.41 3.37
CA GLN A 73 -8.73 -1.37 2.28
C GLN A 73 -7.32 -1.37 1.68
N LEU A 74 -6.65 -0.21 1.60
CA LEU A 74 -5.25 -0.15 1.19
C LEU A 74 -4.33 -0.94 2.13
N VAL A 75 -4.53 -0.82 3.45
CA VAL A 75 -3.73 -1.56 4.43
C VAL A 75 -3.84 -3.07 4.20
N HIS A 76 -5.08 -3.57 4.02
CA HIS A 76 -5.34 -4.98 3.72
C HIS A 76 -4.70 -5.40 2.39
N PHE A 77 -4.87 -4.59 1.34
CA PHE A 77 -4.22 -4.83 0.05
C PHE A 77 -2.69 -4.94 0.16
N CYS A 78 -2.06 -4.05 0.93
CA CYS A 78 -0.62 -4.10 1.18
C CYS A 78 -0.23 -5.38 1.94
N GLU A 79 -1.02 -5.82 2.93
CA GLU A 79 -0.76 -7.07 3.65
C GLU A 79 -0.86 -8.29 2.74
N ASP A 80 -1.93 -8.40 1.97
CA ASP A 80 -2.15 -9.49 1.03
C ASP A 80 -1.02 -9.55 0.00
N THR A 81 -0.63 -8.40 -0.54
CA THR A 81 0.46 -8.33 -1.54
C THR A 81 1.81 -8.67 -0.92
N ILE A 82 2.12 -8.24 0.30
CA ILE A 82 3.35 -8.61 1.01
C ILE A 82 3.38 -10.11 1.33
N GLN A 83 2.25 -10.68 1.76
CA GLN A 83 2.14 -12.12 2.01
C GLN A 83 2.33 -12.92 0.71
N LEU A 84 1.74 -12.45 -0.39
CA LEU A 84 1.90 -13.05 -1.70
C LEU A 84 3.37 -12.99 -2.15
N LEU A 85 3.99 -11.82 -2.08
CA LEU A 85 5.41 -11.61 -2.38
C LEU A 85 6.33 -12.53 -1.57
N THR A 86 6.10 -12.63 -0.26
CA THR A 86 6.91 -13.49 0.62
C THR A 86 6.68 -14.98 0.34
N ARG A 87 5.42 -15.41 0.11
CA ARG A 87 5.13 -16.80 -0.26
C ARG A 87 5.72 -17.17 -1.61
N TYR A 88 5.59 -16.32 -2.63
CA TYR A 88 6.19 -16.57 -3.93
C TYR A 88 7.71 -16.56 -3.83
N ALA A 89 8.34 -15.61 -3.12
CA ALA A 89 9.78 -15.60 -2.91
C ALA A 89 10.32 -16.88 -2.22
N ILE A 90 9.55 -17.46 -1.30
CA ILE A 90 9.88 -18.74 -0.63
C ILE A 90 9.73 -19.92 -1.59
N ILE A 91 8.73 -19.92 -2.46
CA ILE A 91 8.44 -21.02 -3.40
C ILE A 91 9.35 -20.96 -4.63
N THR A 92 9.74 -19.77 -5.10
CA THR A 92 10.53 -19.60 -6.31
C THR A 92 12.03 -19.50 -6.00
N ARG A 93 12.70 -20.64 -5.84
CA ARG A 93 14.17 -20.76 -5.91
C ARG A 93 14.76 -20.44 -7.31
N GLY A 94 14.05 -19.66 -8.15
CA GLY A 94 14.37 -19.46 -9.57
C GLY A 94 14.09 -18.06 -10.13
N LEU A 95 13.74 -17.06 -9.30
CA LEU A 95 13.69 -15.67 -9.78
C LEU A 95 15.11 -15.15 -10.02
N SER A 96 15.28 -14.41 -11.12
CA SER A 96 16.54 -13.72 -11.37
C SER A 96 16.77 -12.61 -10.34
N THR A 97 18.03 -12.24 -10.10
CA THR A 97 18.38 -11.13 -9.19
C THR A 97 17.65 -9.83 -9.56
N THR A 98 17.41 -9.60 -10.85
CA THR A 98 16.68 -8.42 -11.33
C THR A 98 15.23 -8.42 -10.88
N GLN A 99 14.52 -9.54 -11.04
CA GLN A 99 13.14 -9.68 -10.57
C GLN A 99 13.05 -9.54 -9.05
N PHE A 100 14.01 -10.12 -8.32
CA PHE A 100 14.05 -9.98 -6.86
C PHE A 100 14.21 -8.52 -6.42
N LYS A 101 15.03 -7.74 -7.13
CA LYS A 101 15.19 -6.30 -6.87
C LYS A 101 13.90 -5.53 -7.15
N GLU A 102 13.22 -5.81 -8.25
CA GLU A 102 11.93 -5.18 -8.58
C GLU A 102 10.87 -5.46 -7.52
N LEU A 103 10.71 -6.73 -7.13
CA LEU A 103 9.74 -7.13 -6.10
C LEU A 103 10.06 -6.49 -4.75
N TYR A 104 11.34 -6.37 -4.38
CA TYR A 104 11.75 -5.70 -3.15
C TYR A 104 11.42 -4.19 -3.18
N GLN A 105 11.60 -3.53 -4.32
CA GLN A 105 11.21 -2.12 -4.48
C GLN A 105 9.70 -1.94 -4.36
N ILE A 106 8.91 -2.83 -4.97
CA ILE A 106 7.45 -2.84 -4.83
C ILE A 106 7.06 -3.04 -3.36
N GLN A 107 7.68 -4.00 -2.67
CA GLN A 107 7.43 -4.26 -1.26
C GLN A 107 7.72 -3.04 -0.37
N LEU A 108 8.84 -2.35 -0.61
CA LEU A 108 9.22 -1.15 0.12
C LEU A 108 8.18 -0.04 -0.04
N LYS A 109 7.71 0.19 -1.27
CA LYS A 109 6.69 1.21 -1.56
C LYS A 109 5.31 0.85 -0.99
N LEU A 110 4.94 -0.43 -0.98
CA LEU A 110 3.71 -0.89 -0.32
C LEU A 110 3.75 -0.73 1.20
N LEU A 111 4.91 -0.96 1.82
CA LEU A 111 5.12 -0.70 3.25
C LEU A 111 4.99 0.79 3.56
N GLU A 112 5.58 1.65 2.72
CA GLU A 112 5.44 3.10 2.85
C GLU A 112 3.96 3.52 2.75
N ALA A 113 3.24 3.03 1.73
CA ALA A 113 1.80 3.27 1.57
C ALA A 113 1.01 2.83 2.81
N LYS A 114 1.30 1.64 3.35
CA LYS A 114 0.65 1.12 4.56
C LYS A 114 0.89 2.01 5.78
N VAL A 115 2.12 2.48 5.99
CA VAL A 115 2.47 3.38 7.09
C VAL A 115 1.69 4.70 6.98
N TRP A 116 1.55 5.24 5.77
CA TRP A 116 0.78 6.46 5.57
C TRP A 116 -0.72 6.26 5.79
N ALA A 117 -1.31 5.16 5.29
CA ALA A 117 -2.71 4.82 5.57
C ALA A 117 -2.99 4.69 7.07
N GLY A 118 -2.11 4.00 7.81
CA GLY A 118 -2.26 3.81 9.25
C GLY A 118 -2.09 5.11 10.07
N LYS A 119 -1.27 6.05 9.58
CA LYS A 119 -1.19 7.40 10.16
C LYS A 119 -2.44 8.21 9.86
N LEU A 120 -3.01 8.10 8.68
CA LEU A 120 -4.16 8.93 8.30
C LEU A 120 -5.48 8.49 8.94
N TYR A 121 -5.65 7.19 9.23
CA TYR A 121 -6.95 6.64 9.67
C TYR A 121 -6.82 5.74 10.91
N PRO A 122 -7.30 6.18 12.07
CA PRO A 122 -7.27 5.40 13.30
C PRO A 122 -8.11 4.13 13.24
N SER A 123 -9.13 4.04 12.38
CA SER A 123 -9.89 2.80 12.18
C SER A 123 -9.00 1.69 11.60
N ALA A 124 -8.14 2.02 10.63
CA ALA A 124 -7.15 1.09 10.09
C ALA A 124 -6.18 0.64 11.20
N ARG A 125 -5.71 1.59 12.03
CA ARG A 125 -4.85 1.29 13.17
C ARG A 125 -5.51 0.37 14.19
N LYS A 126 -6.76 0.67 14.57
CA LYS A 126 -7.52 -0.10 15.56
C LYS A 126 -7.79 -1.53 15.08
N GLU A 127 -8.20 -1.71 13.83
CA GLU A 127 -8.44 -3.04 13.25
C GLU A 127 -7.16 -3.87 13.19
N MET A 128 -6.02 -3.25 12.84
CA MET A 128 -4.70 -3.91 12.89
C MET A 128 -4.29 -4.28 14.31
N GLU A 129 -4.48 -3.39 15.30
CA GLU A 129 -4.17 -3.64 16.70
C GLU A 129 -5.02 -4.80 17.25
N GLU A 130 -6.32 -4.85 16.91
CA GLU A 130 -7.23 -5.93 17.30
C GLU A 130 -6.87 -7.27 16.64
N GLN A 131 -6.45 -7.27 15.38
CA GLN A 131 -5.94 -8.47 14.68
C GLN A 131 -4.63 -8.96 15.31
N LEU A 132 -3.69 -8.06 15.56
CA LEU A 132 -2.40 -8.38 16.18
C LEU A 132 -2.58 -9.00 17.57
N ASP A 133 -3.49 -8.45 18.38
CA ASP A 133 -3.82 -8.99 19.70
C ASP A 133 -4.47 -10.37 19.63
N LYS A 134 -5.30 -10.64 18.61
CA LYS A 134 -5.84 -11.98 18.35
C LYS A 134 -4.76 -12.99 17.96
N TYR A 135 -3.76 -12.57 17.19
CA TYR A 135 -2.62 -13.42 16.81
C TYR A 135 -1.66 -13.68 17.97
N LYS A 136 -1.41 -12.71 18.85
CA LYS A 136 -0.53 -12.86 20.03
C LYS A 136 -1.14 -13.72 21.15
N ARG A 137 -2.46 -13.89 21.17
CA ARG A 137 -3.20 -14.71 22.15
C ARG A 137 -3.37 -16.17 21.72
N LYS A 138 -2.87 -16.54 20.55
CA LYS A 138 -2.76 -17.93 20.06
C LYS A 138 -1.31 -18.39 20.14
#